data_AF-A0A151SCP6-F1
#
_entry.id   AF-A0A151SCP6-F1
#
_cell.length_a   1.000
_cell.length_b   1.000
_cell.length_c   1.000
_cell.angle_alpha   90.00
_cell.angle_beta   90.00
_cell.angle_gamma   90.00
#
_symmetry.space_group_name_H-M   'P 1'
#
loop_
_entity.id
_entity.type
_entity.pdbx_description
1 polymer ?
#
loop_
_entity_poly.entity_id
_entity_poly.type
_entity_poly.pdbx_seq_one_letter_code
_entity_poly.pdbx_strand_id
1 'polypeptide(L)'
;MAACKPASTPLEPNLKLGNAEEDVAVDKEMYQRLVGRLIYLSHTRPDIAYAVSLISQFMHSPKETHLQVAHRILQYLKGTPGRGILFKRNGNVKLEAYTDADYAVSIVDRRSTTGYCTFLGGNLVTWRSKKQGVVARSSAEAEFRAMAQGICELLWLKIILEDLRIKSEGPMKLYCDNKSAISIAHNPPPHTYEACINGGWPIFKVDLNGSDTMLE
;
A
#
# COMPACT_ATOMS: atom_id res chain seq x y z
N MET A 1 -15.16 21.01 13.73
CA MET A 1 -15.60 20.11 12.63
C MET A 1 -17.10 19.75 12.64
N ALA A 2 -17.94 20.28 13.54
CA ALA A 2 -19.36 19.88 13.64
C ALA A 2 -20.20 20.26 12.40
N ALA A 3 -19.93 21.40 11.76
CA ALA A 3 -20.72 21.92 10.62
C ALA A 3 -20.13 21.65 9.21
N CYS A 4 -19.06 20.85 9.09
CA CYS A 4 -18.39 20.62 7.80
C CYS A 4 -19.13 19.59 6.92
N LYS A 5 -19.26 19.84 5.61
CA LYS A 5 -19.86 18.90 4.64
C LYS A 5 -18.95 17.67 4.45
N PRO A 6 -19.50 16.45 4.43
CA PRO A 6 -18.71 15.24 4.20
C PRO A 6 -18.22 15.18 2.75
N ALA A 7 -17.03 14.64 2.54
CA ALA A 7 -16.48 14.34 1.22
C ALA A 7 -16.79 12.88 0.85
N SER A 8 -17.02 12.59 -0.44
CA SER A 8 -17.27 11.23 -0.92
C SER A 8 -15.99 10.40 -1.10
N THR A 9 -14.85 11.06 -1.31
CA THR A 9 -13.54 10.43 -1.50
C THR A 9 -12.50 10.99 -0.54
N PRO A 10 -11.55 10.16 -0.05
CA PRO A 10 -10.49 10.62 0.85
C PRO A 10 -9.49 11.55 0.15
N LEU A 11 -9.32 11.42 -1.16
CA LEU A 11 -8.44 12.22 -2.00
C LEU A 11 -9.16 12.63 -3.30
N GLU A 12 -8.77 13.75 -3.89
CA GLU A 12 -9.23 14.12 -5.23
C GLU A 12 -8.50 13.28 -6.29
N PRO A 13 -9.21 12.80 -7.33
CA PRO A 13 -8.57 12.14 -8.46
C PRO A 13 -7.51 13.05 -9.09
N ASN A 14 -6.34 12.49 -9.41
CA ASN A 14 -5.23 13.20 -10.05
C ASN A 14 -4.59 14.34 -9.22
N LEU A 15 -4.84 14.39 -7.92
CA LEU A 15 -4.18 15.37 -7.05
C LEU A 15 -2.68 15.11 -6.99
N LYS A 16 -1.89 16.06 -7.50
CA LYS A 16 -0.43 16.05 -7.43
C LYS A 16 0.04 17.02 -6.36
N LEU A 17 0.47 16.47 -5.22
CA LEU A 17 1.03 17.23 -4.11
C LEU A 17 2.54 17.43 -4.30
N GLY A 18 2.97 18.68 -4.26
CA GLY A 18 4.36 19.10 -4.38
C GLY A 18 4.82 19.84 -3.14
N ASN A 19 6.02 20.44 -3.17
CA ASN A 19 6.53 21.20 -2.02
C ASN A 19 5.76 22.51 -1.73
N ALA A 20 4.94 22.97 -2.69
CA ALA A 20 4.12 24.17 -2.60
C ALA A 20 4.91 25.35 -2.00
N GLU A 21 6.03 25.70 -2.63
CA GLU A 21 7.02 26.64 -2.04
C GLU A 21 6.41 28.02 -1.79
N GLU A 22 5.49 28.45 -2.66
CA GLU A 22 4.75 29.70 -2.59
C GLU A 22 3.59 29.70 -1.57
N ASP A 23 3.21 28.54 -1.03
CA ASP A 23 2.11 28.44 -0.08
C ASP A 23 2.50 28.93 1.32
N VAL A 24 1.47 29.41 2.04
CA VAL A 24 1.56 29.78 3.45
C VAL A 24 1.98 28.57 4.28
N ALA A 25 2.98 28.77 5.14
CA ALA A 25 3.43 27.78 6.09
C ALA A 25 2.35 27.51 7.15
N VAL A 26 2.18 26.24 7.50
CA VAL A 26 1.25 25.80 8.54
C VAL A 26 2.02 25.48 9.81
N ASP A 27 1.38 25.62 10.97
CA ASP A 27 1.93 25.13 12.24
C ASP A 27 2.28 23.63 12.15
N LYS A 28 3.58 23.36 12.24
CA LYS A 28 4.17 22.04 12.13
C LYS A 28 3.66 21.09 13.21
N GLU A 29 3.54 21.54 14.46
CA GLU A 29 3.14 20.66 15.57
C GLU A 29 1.67 20.25 15.44
N MET A 30 0.82 21.21 15.06
CA MET A 30 -0.58 20.95 14.79
C MET A 30 -0.75 19.93 13.65
N TYR A 31 -0.04 20.14 12.54
CA TYR A 31 -0.10 19.24 11.39
C TYR A 31 0.40 17.84 11.75
N GLN A 32 1.55 17.72 12.43
CA GLN A 32 2.10 16.43 12.84
C GLN A 32 1.17 15.67 13.79
N ARG A 33 0.54 16.36 14.75
CA ARG A 33 -0.47 15.75 15.63
C ARG A 33 -1.67 15.24 14.85
N LEU A 34 -2.16 16.02 13.89
CA LEU A 34 -3.29 15.61 13.05
C LEU A 34 -2.94 14.38 12.21
N VAL A 35 -1.83 14.45 11.46
CA VAL A 35 -1.42 13.34 10.59
C VAL A 35 -1.06 12.10 11.40
N GLY A 36 -0.46 12.24 12.59
CA GLY A 36 -0.22 11.11 13.49
C GLY A 36 -1.49 10.37 13.89
N ARG A 37 -2.58 11.09 14.17
CA ARG A 37 -3.90 10.47 14.43
C ARG A 37 -4.47 9.77 13.19
N LEU A 38 -4.28 10.35 12.00
CA LEU A 38 -4.69 9.74 10.74
C LEU A 38 -3.89 8.48 10.42
N ILE A 39 -2.58 8.47 10.71
CA ILE A 39 -1.73 7.27 10.60
C ILE A 39 -2.27 6.17 11.50
N TYR A 40 -2.59 6.48 12.75
CA TYR A 40 -3.21 5.50 13.65
C TYR A 40 -4.51 4.94 13.06
N LEU A 41 -5.43 5.80 12.61
CA LEU A 41 -6.68 5.36 11.99
C LEU A 41 -6.47 4.49 10.73
N SER A 42 -5.44 4.77 9.93
CA SER A 42 -5.14 4.00 8.71
C SER A 42 -4.86 2.51 8.96
N HIS A 43 -4.50 2.11 10.19
CA HIS A 43 -4.36 0.71 10.61
C HIS A 43 -5.70 -0.03 10.80
N THR A 44 -6.83 0.69 10.76
CA THR A 44 -8.18 0.09 10.77
C THR A 44 -9.03 0.51 9.57
N ARG A 45 -8.53 1.48 8.79
CA ARG A 45 -9.19 2.09 7.64
C ARG A 45 -8.26 2.01 6.41
N PRO A 46 -8.23 0.87 5.69
CA PRO A 46 -7.38 0.70 4.52
C PRO A 46 -7.70 1.70 3.40
N ASP A 47 -8.95 2.15 3.32
CA ASP A 47 -9.44 3.09 2.34
C ASP A 47 -8.80 4.49 2.43
N ILE A 48 -8.21 4.87 3.57
CA ILE A 48 -7.48 6.14 3.71
C ILE A 48 -5.96 5.98 3.64
N ALA A 49 -5.44 4.74 3.60
CA ALA A 49 -4.01 4.45 3.78
C ALA A 49 -3.13 5.20 2.75
N TYR A 50 -3.57 5.23 1.49
CA TYR A 50 -2.88 5.97 0.43
C TYR A 50 -2.83 7.48 0.73
N ALA A 51 -3.99 8.10 0.96
CA ALA A 51 -4.10 9.54 1.21
C ALA A 51 -3.26 9.97 2.43
N VAL A 52 -3.29 9.16 3.50
CA VAL A 52 -2.48 9.37 4.70
C VAL A 52 -0.98 9.22 4.41
N SER A 53 -0.58 8.21 3.62
CA SER A 53 0.82 8.03 3.22
C SER A 53 1.36 9.22 2.42
N LEU A 54 0.50 9.88 1.63
CA LEU A 54 0.84 11.02 0.81
C LEU A 54 1.08 12.28 1.65
N ILE A 55 0.14 12.63 2.52
CA ILE A 55 0.26 13.82 3.39
C ILE A 55 1.37 13.65 4.46
N SER A 56 1.71 12.42 4.83
CA SER A 56 2.79 12.12 5.77
C SER A 56 4.17 12.52 5.24
N GLN A 57 4.34 12.66 3.92
CA GLN A 57 5.60 13.07 3.31
C GLN A 57 5.98 14.52 3.64
N PHE A 58 4.99 15.35 4.00
CA PHE A 58 5.15 16.79 4.22
C PHE A 58 5.18 17.19 5.71
N MET A 59 5.40 16.23 6.62
CA MET A 59 5.47 16.49 8.06
C MET A 59 6.62 17.40 8.51
N HIS A 60 7.68 17.53 7.69
CA HIS A 60 8.82 18.37 8.05
C HIS A 60 8.54 19.86 7.86
N SER A 61 7.85 20.21 6.77
CA SER A 61 7.52 21.58 6.35
C SER A 61 6.12 21.59 5.71
N PRO A 62 5.05 21.58 6.53
CA PRO A 62 3.69 21.55 6.01
C PRO A 62 3.25 22.92 5.49
N LYS A 63 2.35 22.88 4.50
CA LYS A 63 1.80 24.02 3.77
C LYS A 63 0.28 23.97 3.80
N GLU A 64 -0.36 25.08 3.47
CA GLU A 64 -1.82 25.17 3.51
C GLU A 64 -2.50 24.14 2.60
N THR A 65 -1.96 23.89 1.39
CA THR A 65 -2.45 22.81 0.52
C THR A 65 -2.36 21.43 1.18
N HIS A 66 -1.30 21.14 1.92
CA HIS A 66 -1.15 19.87 2.66
C HIS A 66 -2.22 19.75 3.76
N LEU A 67 -2.49 20.85 4.47
CA LEU A 67 -3.50 20.91 5.52
C LEU A 67 -4.92 20.73 4.95
N GLN A 68 -5.21 21.35 3.81
CA GLN A 68 -6.49 21.19 3.11
C GLN A 68 -6.78 19.72 2.76
N VAL A 69 -5.76 18.98 2.32
CA VAL A 69 -5.89 17.54 2.05
C VAL A 69 -6.13 16.75 3.33
N ALA A 70 -5.41 17.06 4.41
CA ALA A 70 -5.66 16.44 5.72
C ALA A 70 -7.10 16.71 6.21
N HIS A 71 -7.61 17.93 6.01
CA HIS A 71 -9.00 18.27 6.31
C HIS A 71 -10.00 17.52 5.43
N ARG A 72 -9.70 17.30 4.14
CA ARG A 72 -10.54 16.47 3.26
C ARG A 72 -10.66 15.04 3.76
N ILE A 73 -9.56 14.42 4.21
CA ILE A 73 -9.60 13.07 4.80
C ILE A 73 -10.55 13.05 6.01
N LEU A 74 -10.52 14.09 6.86
CA LEU A 74 -11.45 14.21 7.99
C LEU A 74 -12.90 14.37 7.54
N GLN A 75 -13.17 15.13 6.47
CA GLN A 75 -14.51 15.25 5.89
C GLN A 75 -15.03 13.90 5.37
N TYR A 76 -14.16 13.10 4.74
CA TYR A 76 -14.50 11.76 4.28
C TYR A 76 -14.79 10.80 5.44
N LEU A 77 -13.96 10.81 6.49
CA LEU A 77 -14.17 10.01 7.69
C LEU A 77 -15.48 10.36 8.40
N LYS A 78 -15.84 11.64 8.45
CA LYS A 78 -17.13 12.11 9.00
C LYS A 78 -18.33 11.51 8.25
N GLY A 79 -18.22 11.32 6.94
CA GLY A 79 -19.26 10.72 6.11
C GLY A 79 -19.38 9.19 6.26
N THR A 80 -18.37 8.53 6.84
CA THR A 80 -18.26 7.07 6.86
C THR A 80 -17.88 6.49 8.23
N PRO A 81 -18.50 6.90 9.36
CA PRO A 81 -18.08 6.46 10.70
C PRO A 81 -18.28 4.96 10.93
N GLY A 82 -19.27 4.33 10.28
CA GLY A 82 -19.56 2.90 10.41
C GLY A 82 -18.78 1.99 9.44
N ARG A 83 -17.93 2.54 8.58
CA ARG A 83 -17.16 1.74 7.62
C ARG A 83 -15.92 1.16 8.31
N GLY A 84 -15.75 -0.15 8.21
CA GLY A 84 -14.62 -0.89 8.79
C GLY A 84 -14.37 -2.21 8.08
N ILE A 85 -13.49 -3.03 8.66
CA ILE A 85 -13.11 -4.33 8.12
C ILE A 85 -14.03 -5.41 8.70
N LEU A 86 -14.61 -6.21 7.83
CA LEU A 86 -15.48 -7.33 8.20
C LEU A 86 -14.69 -8.64 8.14
N PHE A 87 -14.55 -9.30 9.29
CA PHE A 87 -13.99 -10.65 9.36
C PHE A 87 -15.11 -11.69 9.30
N LYS A 88 -14.95 -12.69 8.45
CA LYS A 88 -15.84 -13.83 8.28
C LYS A 88 -15.08 -15.14 8.45
N ARG A 89 -15.76 -16.13 9.03
CA ARG A 89 -15.22 -17.49 9.13
C ARG A 89 -15.43 -18.21 7.80
N ASN A 90 -14.36 -18.34 7.01
CA ASN A 90 -14.41 -18.92 5.66
C ASN A 90 -13.89 -20.37 5.58
N GLY A 91 -13.58 -21.00 6.73
CA GLY A 91 -13.22 -22.42 6.81
C GLY A 91 -11.88 -22.81 6.18
N ASN A 92 -11.04 -21.84 5.80
CA ASN A 92 -9.71 -22.08 5.21
C ASN A 92 -8.70 -21.04 5.71
N VAL A 93 -7.42 -21.35 5.59
CA VAL A 93 -6.28 -20.51 6.01
C VAL A 93 -5.37 -20.24 4.82
N LYS A 94 -5.96 -19.84 3.68
CA LYS A 94 -5.21 -19.49 2.48
C LYS A 94 -4.58 -18.12 2.63
N LEU A 95 -3.31 -17.99 2.27
CA LEU A 95 -2.58 -16.73 2.25
C LEU A 95 -2.56 -16.18 0.82
N GLU A 96 -3.12 -14.99 0.62
CA GLU A 96 -3.20 -14.33 -0.67
C GLU A 96 -2.75 -12.86 -0.52
N ALA A 97 -1.96 -12.32 -1.44
CA ALA A 97 -1.62 -10.91 -1.45
C ALA A 97 -1.83 -10.29 -2.82
N TYR A 98 -2.20 -9.03 -2.85
CA TYR A 98 -2.27 -8.21 -4.04
C TYR A 98 -1.27 -7.08 -3.90
N THR A 99 -0.55 -6.81 -4.97
CA THR A 99 0.45 -5.74 -5.05
C THR A 99 0.17 -4.85 -6.23
N ASP A 100 0.45 -3.57 -6.04
CA ASP A 100 0.26 -2.52 -7.03
C ASP A 100 1.36 -1.47 -6.87
N ALA A 101 1.80 -0.85 -7.96
CA ALA A 101 2.78 0.21 -7.94
C ALA A 101 2.42 1.38 -8.86
N ASP A 102 2.08 2.50 -8.23
CA ASP A 102 1.90 3.79 -8.87
C ASP A 102 3.25 4.36 -9.34
N TYR A 103 3.60 4.15 -10.61
CA TYR A 103 4.88 4.58 -11.18
C TYR A 103 5.01 6.10 -11.28
N ALA A 104 6.10 6.64 -10.73
CA ALA A 104 6.51 8.05 -10.86
C ALA A 104 5.43 9.10 -10.52
N VAL A 105 4.48 8.76 -9.65
CA VAL A 105 3.35 9.62 -9.27
C VAL A 105 3.80 10.84 -8.44
N SER A 106 4.85 10.70 -7.64
CA SER A 106 5.40 11.83 -6.87
C SER A 106 6.02 12.88 -7.80
N ILE A 107 5.47 14.09 -7.80
CA ILE A 107 6.02 15.19 -8.61
C ILE A 107 7.34 15.73 -8.08
N VAL A 108 7.63 15.52 -6.79
CA VAL A 108 8.84 16.05 -6.12
C VAL A 108 10.08 15.23 -6.48
N ASP A 109 9.99 13.91 -6.35
CA ASP A 109 11.16 13.01 -6.44
C ASP A 109 10.99 11.91 -7.50
N ARG A 110 9.88 11.89 -8.24
CA ARG A 110 9.54 10.88 -9.26
C ARG A 110 9.57 9.44 -8.75
N ARG A 111 9.49 9.25 -7.42
CA ARG A 111 9.44 7.92 -6.83
C ARG A 111 8.04 7.35 -6.92
N SER A 112 7.98 6.04 -7.16
CA SER A 112 6.73 5.29 -7.22
C SER A 112 6.14 5.08 -5.83
N THR A 113 4.84 4.82 -5.74
CA THR A 113 4.19 4.40 -4.50
C THR A 113 3.78 2.95 -4.60
N THR A 114 4.26 2.12 -3.68
CA THR A 114 3.87 0.71 -3.58
C THR A 114 2.66 0.58 -2.68
N GLY A 115 1.64 -0.12 -3.18
CA GLY A 115 0.51 -0.64 -2.44
C GLY A 115 0.63 -2.16 -2.28
N TYR A 116 0.24 -2.67 -1.12
CA TYR A 116 -0.09 -4.08 -0.99
C TYR A 116 -1.24 -4.28 -0.01
N CYS A 117 -1.96 -5.38 -0.19
CA CYS A 117 -2.91 -5.90 0.78
C CYS A 117 -2.82 -7.43 0.83
N THR A 118 -2.90 -7.99 2.02
CA THR A 118 -2.81 -9.43 2.28
C THR A 118 -4.08 -9.94 2.93
N PHE A 119 -4.47 -11.14 2.55
CA PHE A 119 -5.68 -11.81 2.96
C PHE A 119 -5.34 -13.16 3.60
N LEU A 120 -6.02 -13.43 4.72
CA LEU A 120 -6.00 -14.69 5.42
C LEU A 120 -7.39 -15.32 5.35
N GLY A 121 -7.50 -16.40 4.59
CA GLY A 121 -8.76 -17.10 4.38
C GLY A 121 -9.85 -16.17 3.86
N GLY A 122 -9.53 -15.25 2.94
CA GLY A 122 -10.47 -14.26 2.39
C GLY A 122 -10.75 -13.04 3.28
N ASN A 123 -10.06 -12.87 4.41
CA ASN A 123 -10.16 -11.69 5.27
C ASN A 123 -8.92 -10.81 5.13
N LEU A 124 -9.11 -9.49 4.94
CA LEU A 124 -8.00 -8.54 4.88
C LEU A 124 -7.32 -8.45 6.26
N VAL A 125 -6.03 -8.80 6.33
CA VAL A 125 -5.26 -8.82 7.59
C VAL A 125 -4.20 -7.74 7.64
N THR A 126 -3.48 -7.50 6.54
CA THR A 126 -2.49 -6.42 6.47
C THR A 126 -2.57 -5.67 5.16
N TRP A 127 -2.20 -4.39 5.19
CA TRP A 127 -2.14 -3.53 4.02
C TRP A 127 -1.14 -2.43 4.26
N ARG A 128 -0.64 -1.85 3.16
CA ARG A 128 0.25 -0.72 3.23
C ARG A 128 0.20 0.08 1.94
N SER A 129 0.37 1.39 2.08
CA SER A 129 0.75 2.27 0.97
C SER A 129 2.01 3.02 1.37
N LYS A 130 3.06 2.94 0.56
CA LYS A 130 4.38 3.49 0.89
C LYS A 130 5.11 3.94 -0.36
N LYS A 131 5.63 5.17 -0.33
CA LYS A 131 6.57 5.65 -1.34
C LYS A 131 7.85 4.80 -1.35
N GLN A 132 8.28 4.37 -2.54
CA GLN A 132 9.50 3.60 -2.72
C GLN A 132 10.73 4.42 -2.31
N GLY A 133 11.76 3.76 -1.78
CA GLY A 133 13.00 4.42 -1.36
C GLY A 133 13.89 4.87 -2.53
N VAL A 134 13.70 4.27 -3.71
CA VAL A 134 14.50 4.48 -4.92
C VAL A 134 13.56 4.80 -6.08
N VAL A 135 14.04 5.62 -7.02
CA VAL A 135 13.33 5.90 -8.28
C VAL A 135 13.42 4.67 -9.18
N ALA A 136 12.26 4.10 -9.53
CA ALA A 136 12.19 3.05 -10.54
C ALA A 136 12.44 3.64 -11.94
N ARG A 137 13.06 2.87 -12.83
CA ARG A 137 13.34 3.26 -14.22
C ARG A 137 12.25 2.79 -15.19
N SER A 138 11.35 1.92 -14.73
CA SER A 138 10.18 1.46 -15.48
C SER A 138 9.03 1.10 -14.54
N SER A 139 7.82 1.01 -15.08
CA SER A 139 6.65 0.48 -14.35
C SER A 139 6.87 -0.96 -13.89
N ALA A 140 7.43 -1.81 -14.75
CA ALA A 140 7.75 -3.20 -14.42
C ALA A 140 8.71 -3.31 -13.21
N GLU A 141 9.70 -2.42 -13.11
CA GLU A 141 10.64 -2.39 -11.98
C GLU A 141 9.96 -1.89 -10.69
N ALA A 142 9.05 -0.93 -10.79
CA ALA A 142 8.25 -0.47 -9.65
C ALA A 142 7.34 -1.59 -9.12
N GLU A 143 6.67 -2.30 -10.02
CA GLU A 143 5.81 -3.44 -9.71
C GLU A 143 6.59 -4.61 -9.14
N PHE A 144 7.77 -4.91 -9.69
CA PHE A 144 8.64 -5.94 -9.16
C PHE A 144 9.07 -5.65 -7.72
N ARG A 145 9.33 -4.37 -7.39
CA ARG A 145 9.59 -3.97 -6.00
C ARG A 145 8.35 -4.10 -5.12
N ALA A 146 7.17 -3.80 -5.64
CA ALA A 146 5.92 -4.00 -4.90
C ALA A 146 5.69 -5.48 -4.58
N MET A 147 5.89 -6.36 -5.56
CA MET A 147 5.88 -7.82 -5.38
C MET A 147 6.85 -8.26 -4.29
N ALA A 148 8.10 -7.78 -4.30
CA ALA A 148 9.08 -8.13 -3.28
C ALA A 148 8.61 -7.74 -1.87
N GLN A 149 7.99 -6.57 -1.69
CA GLN A 149 7.41 -6.16 -0.40
C GLN A 149 6.22 -7.05 0.01
N GLY A 150 5.33 -7.37 -0.94
CA GLY A 150 4.20 -8.27 -0.70
C GLY A 150 4.62 -9.68 -0.30
N ILE A 151 5.69 -10.21 -0.91
CA ILE A 151 6.26 -11.52 -0.55
C ILE A 151 6.84 -11.50 0.86
N CYS A 152 7.60 -10.47 1.23
CA CYS A 152 8.12 -10.34 2.59
C CYS A 152 7.00 -10.34 3.64
N GLU A 153 5.89 -9.66 3.35
CA GLU A 153 4.71 -9.64 4.22
C GLU A 153 4.03 -11.02 4.32
N LEU A 154 3.84 -11.70 3.19
CA LEU A 154 3.28 -13.06 3.16
C LEU A 154 4.15 -14.03 3.98
N LEU A 155 5.47 -13.97 3.82
CA LEU A 155 6.41 -14.79 4.58
C LEU A 155 6.32 -14.52 6.08
N TRP A 156 6.25 -13.25 6.47
CA TRP A 156 6.10 -12.86 7.87
C TRP A 156 4.80 -13.41 8.48
N LEU A 157 3.68 -13.29 7.76
CA LEU A 157 2.40 -13.85 8.18
C LEU A 157 2.46 -15.38 8.29
N LYS A 158 3.10 -16.06 7.34
CA LYS A 158 3.27 -17.51 7.39
C LYS A 158 4.04 -17.95 8.64
N ILE A 159 5.15 -17.28 8.97
CA ILE A 159 5.93 -17.56 10.18
C ILE A 159 5.05 -17.42 11.43
N ILE A 160 4.26 -16.33 11.52
CA ILE A 160 3.34 -16.13 12.65
C ILE A 160 2.29 -17.24 12.75
N LEU A 161 1.73 -17.67 11.62
CA LEU A 161 0.75 -18.77 11.61
C LEU A 161 1.38 -20.08 12.09
N GLU A 162 2.61 -20.37 11.67
CA GLU A 162 3.37 -21.54 12.10
C GLU A 162 3.68 -21.50 13.62
N ASP A 163 4.07 -20.34 14.14
CA ASP A 163 4.29 -20.10 15.58
C ASP A 163 2.99 -20.32 16.39
N LEU A 164 1.85 -19.88 15.85
CA LEU A 164 0.51 -20.12 16.41
C LEU A 164 0.00 -21.55 16.20
N ARG A 165 0.80 -22.44 15.61
CA ARG A 165 0.46 -23.84 15.30
C ARG A 165 -0.73 -24.00 14.33
N ILE A 166 -0.97 -22.98 13.51
CA ILE A 166 -2.00 -22.99 12.46
C ILE A 166 -1.34 -23.45 11.16
N LYS A 167 -1.78 -24.59 10.63
CA LYS A 167 -1.28 -25.10 9.35
C LYS A 167 -1.94 -24.32 8.20
N SER A 168 -1.14 -23.60 7.42
CA SER A 168 -1.58 -23.05 6.14
C SER A 168 -1.59 -24.16 5.09
N GLU A 169 -2.75 -24.45 4.50
CA GLU A 169 -2.86 -25.45 3.43
C GLU A 169 -2.58 -24.80 2.07
N GLY A 170 -1.52 -25.26 1.40
CA GLY A 170 -1.19 -24.89 0.02
C GLY A 170 -0.16 -23.77 -0.13
N PRO A 171 0.18 -23.41 -1.39
CA PRO A 171 1.11 -22.33 -1.68
C PRO A 171 0.50 -20.95 -1.35
N MET A 172 1.34 -20.02 -0.90
CA MET A 172 0.96 -18.61 -0.81
C MET A 172 0.79 -18.04 -2.21
N LYS A 173 -0.27 -17.27 -2.44
CA LYS A 173 -0.49 -16.62 -3.73
C LYS A 173 -0.18 -15.14 -3.63
N LEU A 174 0.50 -14.63 -4.63
CA LEU A 174 0.69 -13.21 -4.87
C LEU A 174 -0.11 -12.86 -6.12
N TYR A 175 -0.60 -11.65 -6.27
CA TYR A 175 -1.30 -11.18 -7.46
C TYR A 175 -0.71 -9.82 -7.84
N CYS A 176 -0.34 -9.70 -9.11
CA CYS A 176 0.22 -8.49 -9.73
C CYS A 176 -0.40 -8.38 -11.13
N ASP A 177 -0.69 -7.16 -11.58
CA ASP A 177 -1.32 -6.91 -12.88
C ASP A 177 -0.29 -6.75 -14.01
N ASN A 178 0.98 -6.51 -13.66
CA ASN A 178 2.04 -6.25 -14.62
C ASN A 178 2.68 -7.54 -15.15
N LYS A 179 2.29 -7.94 -16.36
CA LYS A 179 2.80 -9.13 -17.07
C LYS A 179 4.33 -9.15 -17.22
N SER A 180 4.97 -7.99 -17.42
CA SER A 180 6.43 -7.91 -17.53
C SER A 180 7.10 -8.18 -16.19
N ALA A 181 6.59 -7.62 -15.11
CA ALA A 181 7.09 -7.88 -13.76
C ALA A 181 6.92 -9.36 -13.39
N ILE A 182 5.77 -9.95 -13.72
CA ILE A 182 5.50 -11.38 -13.56
C ILE A 182 6.51 -12.24 -14.33
N SER A 183 6.76 -11.91 -15.60
CA SER A 183 7.72 -12.65 -16.43
C SER A 183 9.13 -12.60 -15.84
N ILE A 184 9.56 -11.45 -15.30
CA ILE A 184 10.87 -11.30 -14.63
C ILE A 184 10.94 -12.19 -13.39
N ALA A 185 9.86 -12.29 -12.62
CA ALA A 185 9.79 -13.14 -11.44
C ALA A 185 9.89 -14.64 -11.77
N HIS A 186 9.32 -15.08 -12.91
CA HIS A 186 9.41 -16.46 -13.36
C HIS A 186 10.76 -16.84 -13.97
N ASN A 187 11.46 -15.89 -14.61
CA ASN A 187 12.73 -16.13 -15.28
C ASN A 187 13.72 -15.01 -14.98
N PRO A 188 14.36 -15.01 -13.79
CA PRO A 188 15.27 -13.95 -13.40
C PRO A 188 16.46 -13.88 -14.37
N PRO A 189 16.81 -12.71 -14.92
CA PRO A 189 17.92 -12.58 -15.85
C PRO A 189 19.22 -12.96 -15.13
N PRO A 190 20.12 -13.68 -15.81
CA PRO A 190 21.28 -14.29 -15.20
C PRO A 190 22.37 -13.27 -14.90
N HIS A 191 22.11 -12.04 -14.45
CA HIS A 191 23.13 -11.04 -14.07
C HIS A 191 22.72 -10.19 -12.85
N THR A 192 21.59 -10.45 -12.18
CA THR A 192 21.02 -9.58 -11.12
C THR A 192 21.20 -10.13 -9.69
N TYR A 193 22.21 -10.98 -9.47
CA TYR A 193 22.32 -11.79 -8.25
C TYR A 193 23.03 -11.12 -7.05
N GLU A 194 23.69 -9.97 -7.18
CA GLU A 194 24.60 -9.53 -6.10
C GLU A 194 23.95 -8.70 -4.98
N ALA A 195 22.76 -8.12 -5.18
CA ALA A 195 22.16 -7.23 -4.15
C ALA A 195 20.97 -7.84 -3.37
N CYS A 196 20.28 -8.85 -3.91
CA CYS A 196 19.02 -9.34 -3.30
C CYS A 196 19.04 -10.81 -2.87
N ILE A 197 20.08 -11.61 -3.20
CA ILE A 197 20.07 -13.08 -3.06
C ILE A 197 21.28 -13.61 -2.25
N ASN A 198 21.78 -12.88 -1.25
CA ASN A 198 22.69 -13.48 -0.25
C ASN A 198 21.94 -14.18 0.91
N GLY A 199 20.67 -14.51 0.72
CA GLY A 199 19.94 -15.47 1.54
C GLY A 199 19.43 -16.58 0.62
N GLY A 200 20.05 -17.75 0.65
CA GLY A 200 19.61 -18.89 -0.16
C GLY A 200 18.18 -19.28 0.19
N TRP A 201 17.24 -19.11 -0.74
CA TRP A 201 15.87 -19.58 -0.60
C TRP A 201 15.53 -20.48 -1.79
N PRO A 202 15.41 -21.81 -1.58
CA PRO A 202 14.92 -22.70 -2.61
C PRO A 202 13.38 -22.64 -2.66
N ILE A 203 12.87 -22.45 -3.88
CA ILE A 203 11.57 -22.94 -4.38
C ILE A 203 10.33 -22.18 -3.88
N PHE A 204 9.90 -21.17 -4.66
CA PHE A 204 8.52 -20.65 -4.63
C PHE A 204 7.79 -21.04 -5.92
N LYS A 205 6.62 -21.67 -5.80
CA LYS A 205 5.67 -21.83 -6.91
C LYS A 205 4.60 -20.76 -6.76
N VAL A 206 4.78 -19.64 -7.48
CA VAL A 206 3.78 -18.58 -7.57
C VAL A 206 2.76 -19.03 -8.63
N ASP A 207 1.54 -19.35 -8.21
CA ASP A 207 0.46 -19.72 -9.12
C ASP A 207 -0.38 -18.46 -9.41
N LEU A 208 -0.10 -17.82 -10.55
CA LEU A 208 -0.70 -16.54 -10.99
C LEU A 208 -1.81 -16.71 -12.04
N ASN A 209 -2.58 -17.80 -11.97
CA ASN A 209 -3.75 -17.95 -12.83
C ASN A 209 -4.94 -17.15 -12.27
N GLY A 210 -4.94 -15.85 -12.54
CA GLY A 210 -6.11 -14.99 -12.49
C GLY A 210 -6.54 -14.65 -13.92
N SER A 211 -7.37 -15.52 -14.50
CA SER A 211 -8.05 -15.27 -15.77
C SER A 211 -8.86 -13.97 -15.71
N ASP A 212 -8.79 -13.20 -16.78
CA ASP A 212 -9.61 -12.02 -17.08
C ASP A 212 -11.06 -12.17 -16.61
N THR A 213 -11.46 -11.36 -15.63
CA THR A 213 -12.82 -10.84 -15.53
C THR A 213 -12.72 -9.38 -15.10
N MET A 214 -12.66 -8.51 -16.10
CA MET A 214 -13.30 -7.20 -16.06
C MET A 214 -14.71 -7.40 -15.48
N LEU A 215 -15.05 -6.68 -14.41
CA LEU A 215 -16.43 -6.45 -14.05
C LEU A 215 -16.69 -4.95 -14.13
N GLU A 216 -17.68 -4.68 -14.96
CA GLU A 216 -18.36 -3.46 -15.38
C GLU A 216 -18.62 -2.43 -14.26
#